data_AF-A0A965QKA8-F1
#
_entry.id   AF-A0A965QKA8-F1
#
_cell.length_a   1.000
_cell.length_b   1.000
_cell.length_c   1.000
_cell.angle_alpha   90.00
_cell.angle_beta   90.00
_cell.angle_gamma   90.00
#
_symmetry.space_group_name_H-M   'P 1'
#
loop_
_entity.id
_entity.type
_entity.pdbx_description
1 polymer ?
#
loop_
_entity_poly.entity_id
_entity_poly.type
_entity_poly.pdbx_seq_one_letter_code
_entity_poly.pdbx_strand_id
1 'polypeptide(L)'
;MDMGLPYTPLIESLEEQVGLGLFTAWSCAHRSGAISAFYADEAYPRDWLLDQNSQLHPHQKAFRSWMPAFDLASLTKPLLANAWLRHTLGPDSLLWTGSPLASLIEPRSEEGQEIKTWAEGNSWLTLAHLLNHTSGLQAWTWFGRALWHFTPHGPSGNARSINRTANLQNDSDGQFARTAQRDLTAHILKLPLQKPEAESATVYSDLNYYLLARVIENLAVSRFPGWKGILEELNDLWKTEFWHTSLDPERSQQAVPFFPYVHSQVVAHLYESRKLNNHAGEFGAAHDTNANILATEFRSACAAFLMVSSHAGMFGSVLDVAKVADFFVASQNEFSELVIPKNIRSNRFDWGLDTPSNEQSTAGLNHWPLAKGKKIFGHLGYTGTSLWMADDGQYQALLTNRTASRTVIGAATVPRILVFQNNSGDEPHCWIRRQDTKKAAQWQSVHWQDAFALSFEYSKGMTRYWDRNSIRKPPDLAAVRRSTGRYLWSN
;
A
#
# COMPACT_ATOMS: atom_id res chain seq x y z
N MET A 1 -9.44 -27.84 -14.20
CA MET A 1 -9.29 -26.92 -15.36
C MET A 1 -8.07 -27.38 -16.16
N ASP A 2 -8.05 -27.38 -17.49
CA ASP A 2 -6.79 -27.59 -18.22
C ASP A 2 -6.51 -26.35 -19.06
N MET A 3 -5.79 -25.41 -18.48
CA MET A 3 -5.33 -24.19 -19.15
C MET A 3 -3.89 -24.32 -19.63
N GLY A 4 -3.26 -25.50 -19.47
CA GLY A 4 -1.83 -25.71 -19.72
C GLY A 4 -0.90 -24.86 -18.83
N LEU A 5 -1.44 -24.23 -17.78
CA LEU A 5 -0.66 -23.38 -16.87
C LEU A 5 -0.06 -24.20 -15.72
N PRO A 6 1.20 -23.93 -15.34
CA PRO A 6 1.86 -24.60 -14.20
C PRO A 6 1.24 -24.26 -12.83
N TYR A 7 0.24 -23.37 -12.79
CA TYR A 7 -0.40 -22.87 -11.57
C TYR A 7 -1.81 -23.41 -11.32
N THR A 8 -2.28 -24.37 -12.12
CA THR A 8 -3.69 -24.79 -12.08
C THR A 8 -4.21 -25.08 -10.66
N PRO A 9 -3.52 -25.86 -9.80
CA PRO A 9 -3.97 -26.08 -8.42
C PRO A 9 -4.02 -24.81 -7.56
N LEU A 10 -3.08 -23.88 -7.75
CA LEU A 10 -3.08 -22.59 -7.04
C LEU A 10 -4.27 -21.73 -7.47
N ILE A 11 -4.54 -21.66 -8.77
CA ILE A 11 -5.69 -20.92 -9.33
C ILE A 11 -7.00 -21.48 -8.76
N GLU A 12 -7.16 -22.81 -8.77
CA GLU A 12 -8.35 -23.46 -8.23
C GLU A 12 -8.54 -23.16 -6.74
N SER A 13 -7.47 -23.21 -5.95
CA SER A 13 -7.51 -22.87 -4.52
C SER A 13 -7.90 -21.41 -4.28
N LEU A 14 -7.32 -20.46 -5.02
CA LEU A 14 -7.65 -19.04 -4.88
C LEU A 14 -9.07 -18.73 -5.33
N GLU A 15 -9.56 -19.36 -6.40
CA GLU A 15 -10.95 -19.20 -6.86
C GLU A 15 -11.97 -19.82 -5.89
N GLU A 16 -11.61 -20.87 -5.14
CA GLU A 16 -12.41 -21.35 -4.01
C GLU A 16 -12.54 -20.28 -2.92
N GLN A 17 -11.44 -19.59 -2.57
CA GLN A 17 -11.46 -18.49 -1.60
C GLN A 17 -12.30 -17.29 -2.09
N VAL A 18 -12.31 -17.03 -3.41
CA VAL A 18 -13.23 -16.06 -4.03
C VAL A 18 -14.69 -16.49 -3.86
N GLY A 19 -14.99 -17.79 -4.04
CA GLY A 19 -16.31 -18.36 -3.79
C GLY A 19 -16.80 -18.20 -2.34
N LEU A 20 -15.86 -18.23 -1.37
CA LEU A 20 -16.12 -17.96 0.04
C LEU A 20 -16.24 -16.44 0.36
N GLY A 21 -15.92 -15.58 -0.59
CA GLY A 21 -16.00 -14.11 -0.46
C GLY A 21 -14.90 -13.50 0.41
N LEU A 22 -13.73 -14.13 0.51
CA LEU A 22 -12.58 -13.55 1.26
C LEU A 22 -11.94 -12.36 0.53
N PHE A 23 -11.97 -12.40 -0.78
CA PHE A 23 -11.59 -11.34 -1.72
C PHE A 23 -12.28 -11.62 -3.05
N THR A 24 -12.23 -10.66 -3.96
CA THR A 24 -12.90 -10.76 -5.25
C THR A 24 -11.92 -10.71 -6.40
N ALA A 25 -10.78 -10.06 -6.19
CA ALA A 25 -9.67 -10.06 -7.11
C ALA A 25 -8.38 -10.45 -6.39
N TRP A 26 -7.50 -11.11 -7.13
CA TRP A 26 -6.21 -11.55 -6.63
C TRP A 26 -5.16 -11.52 -7.75
N SER A 27 -3.90 -11.36 -7.37
CA SER A 27 -2.74 -11.45 -8.25
C SER A 27 -1.58 -12.12 -7.53
N CYS A 28 -0.85 -13.00 -8.20
CA CYS A 28 0.34 -13.64 -7.68
C CYS A 28 1.50 -13.43 -8.64
N ALA A 29 2.73 -13.33 -8.13
CA ALA A 29 3.92 -13.39 -8.95
C ALA A 29 5.04 -14.16 -8.27
N HIS A 30 5.86 -14.83 -9.06
CA HIS A 30 7.15 -15.40 -8.68
C HIS A 30 8.08 -15.42 -9.90
N ARG A 31 9.21 -16.11 -9.82
CA ARG A 31 10.26 -16.10 -10.86
C ARG A 31 9.83 -16.58 -12.25
N SER A 32 8.74 -17.34 -12.41
CA SER A 32 8.29 -17.76 -13.74
C SER A 32 7.20 -16.89 -14.37
N GLY A 33 6.65 -15.93 -13.62
CA GLY A 33 5.68 -14.98 -14.15
C GLY A 33 4.73 -14.43 -13.09
N ALA A 34 3.73 -13.70 -13.58
CA ALA A 34 2.63 -13.14 -12.83
C ALA A 34 1.28 -13.63 -13.38
N ILE A 35 0.31 -13.80 -12.49
CA ILE A 35 -1.04 -14.19 -12.82
C ILE A 35 -2.05 -13.40 -11.98
N SER A 36 -3.13 -12.96 -12.60
CA SER A 36 -4.18 -12.17 -11.96
C SER A 36 -5.56 -12.67 -12.35
N ALA A 37 -6.50 -12.64 -11.42
CA ALA A 37 -7.91 -12.87 -11.70
C ALA A 37 -8.80 -11.83 -11.02
N PHE A 38 -9.73 -11.26 -11.78
CA PHE A 38 -10.64 -10.19 -11.36
C PHE A 38 -11.97 -10.29 -12.14
N TYR A 39 -13.05 -9.70 -11.63
CA TYR A 39 -14.28 -9.54 -12.41
C TYR A 39 -14.13 -8.38 -13.38
N ALA A 40 -14.75 -8.46 -14.56
CA ALA A 40 -14.60 -7.45 -15.62
C ALA A 40 -14.94 -6.01 -15.17
N ASP A 41 -15.78 -5.84 -14.15
CA ASP A 41 -16.14 -4.53 -13.59
C ASP A 41 -15.22 -4.05 -12.46
N GLU A 42 -14.20 -4.83 -12.08
CA GLU A 42 -13.30 -4.51 -10.96
C GLU A 42 -11.99 -3.85 -11.39
N ALA A 43 -11.64 -3.87 -12.67
CA ALA A 43 -10.44 -3.20 -13.17
C ALA A 43 -10.83 -2.21 -14.26
N TYR A 44 -10.34 -0.97 -14.14
CA TYR A 44 -10.67 0.09 -15.08
C TYR A 44 -9.43 0.52 -15.88
N PRO A 45 -9.27 0.05 -17.13
CA PRO A 45 -8.09 0.36 -17.93
C PRO A 45 -8.23 1.74 -18.60
N ARG A 46 -8.36 2.84 -17.82
CA ARG A 46 -8.57 4.20 -18.35
C ARG A 46 -7.45 4.63 -19.30
N ASP A 47 -6.22 4.37 -18.89
CA ASP A 47 -5.01 4.83 -19.59
C ASP A 47 -4.83 4.10 -20.94
N TRP A 48 -5.36 2.87 -21.07
CA TRP A 48 -5.32 2.09 -22.32
C TRP A 48 -6.05 2.77 -23.49
N LEU A 49 -7.18 3.46 -23.23
CA LEU A 49 -8.00 4.07 -24.27
C LEU A 49 -7.55 5.47 -24.66
N LEU A 50 -7.05 6.24 -23.70
CA LEU A 50 -6.57 7.60 -23.93
C LEU A 50 -5.29 7.60 -24.78
N ASP A 51 -4.54 6.50 -24.76
CA ASP A 51 -3.25 6.38 -25.43
C ASP A 51 -3.31 6.00 -26.92
N GLN A 52 -4.50 5.86 -27.53
CA GLN A 52 -4.58 5.90 -29.00
C GLN A 52 -4.25 7.29 -29.56
N ASN A 53 -4.24 8.34 -28.72
CA ASN A 53 -4.07 9.74 -29.14
C ASN A 53 -3.08 10.57 -28.29
N SER A 54 -2.30 9.99 -27.36
CA SER A 54 -1.53 10.78 -26.37
C SER A 54 0.01 10.70 -26.49
N GLN A 55 0.68 11.79 -26.09
CA GLN A 55 2.14 11.93 -26.03
C GLN A 55 2.68 11.50 -24.65
N LEU A 56 2.54 10.22 -24.27
CA LEU A 56 3.19 9.69 -23.06
C LEU A 56 4.72 9.60 -23.20
N HIS A 57 5.45 9.58 -22.08
CA HIS A 57 6.90 9.37 -22.05
C HIS A 57 7.27 8.00 -22.67
N PRO A 58 8.46 7.87 -23.32
CA PRO A 58 8.83 6.64 -24.02
C PRO A 58 8.84 5.36 -23.15
N HIS A 59 9.15 5.46 -21.85
CA HIS A 59 9.12 4.31 -20.94
C HIS A 59 7.68 3.87 -20.57
N GLN A 60 6.75 4.83 -20.47
CA GLN A 60 5.32 4.57 -20.23
C GLN A 60 4.66 3.92 -21.47
N LYS A 61 5.16 4.23 -22.67
CA LYS A 61 4.73 3.55 -23.90
C LYS A 61 5.24 2.11 -24.02
N ALA A 62 6.40 1.82 -23.41
CA ALA A 62 7.09 0.53 -23.54
C ALA A 62 6.63 -0.53 -22.52
N PHE A 63 5.99 -0.14 -21.41
CA PHE A 63 5.64 -1.05 -20.33
C PHE A 63 4.19 -0.90 -19.89
N ARG A 64 3.26 -1.44 -20.69
CA ARG A 64 1.87 -1.61 -20.27
C ARG A 64 1.78 -2.83 -19.35
N SER A 65 1.49 -2.62 -18.06
CA SER A 65 1.15 -3.73 -17.18
C SER A 65 -0.28 -4.19 -17.46
N TRP A 66 -0.43 -5.43 -17.93
CA TRP A 66 -1.73 -6.07 -18.15
C TRP A 66 -2.41 -6.51 -16.85
N MET A 67 -1.69 -6.39 -15.74
CA MET A 67 -2.12 -6.82 -14.43
C MET A 67 -2.85 -5.68 -13.74
N PRO A 68 -4.02 -5.94 -13.13
CA PRO A 68 -4.76 -4.93 -12.41
C PRO A 68 -3.92 -4.41 -11.23
N ALA A 69 -4.09 -3.12 -10.93
CA ALA A 69 -3.46 -2.50 -9.78
C ALA A 69 -4.29 -2.68 -8.52
N PHE A 70 -3.62 -2.77 -7.36
CA PHE A 70 -4.23 -2.93 -6.05
C PHE A 70 -3.78 -1.82 -5.12
N ASP A 71 -4.60 -1.50 -4.11
CA ASP A 71 -4.11 -0.81 -2.92
C ASP A 71 -3.10 -1.74 -2.21
N LEU A 72 -1.84 -1.33 -2.20
CA LEU A 72 -0.73 -2.09 -1.63
C LEU A 72 -0.72 -2.06 -0.10
N ALA A 73 -1.55 -1.22 0.50
CA ALA A 73 -1.66 -1.04 1.92
C ALA A 73 -0.29 -0.79 2.56
N SER A 74 0.05 -1.51 3.63
CA SER A 74 1.31 -1.31 4.32
C SER A 74 2.55 -1.76 3.55
N LEU A 75 2.44 -2.43 2.39
CA LEU A 75 3.59 -2.55 1.48
C LEU A 75 4.13 -1.18 1.04
N THR A 76 3.37 -0.10 1.20
CA THR A 76 3.85 1.29 1.08
C THR A 76 5.10 1.55 1.93
N LYS A 77 5.18 0.95 3.13
CA LYS A 77 6.30 1.13 4.07
C LYS A 77 7.65 0.76 3.46
N PRO A 78 7.85 -0.49 2.99
CA PRO A 78 9.05 -0.82 2.25
C PRO A 78 9.15 -0.07 0.93
N LEU A 79 8.08 -0.02 0.12
CA LEU A 79 8.14 0.43 -1.27
C LEU A 79 8.35 1.94 -1.46
N LEU A 80 8.09 2.78 -0.45
CA LEU A 80 8.27 4.22 -0.54
C LEU A 80 9.47 4.72 0.27
N ALA A 81 9.27 4.98 1.57
CA ALA A 81 10.29 5.63 2.39
C ALA A 81 11.52 4.74 2.61
N ASN A 82 11.32 3.44 2.90
CA ASN A 82 12.45 2.53 3.13
C ASN A 82 13.27 2.35 1.84
N ALA A 83 12.60 2.11 0.70
CA ALA A 83 13.26 1.99 -0.59
C ALA A 83 14.06 3.23 -0.97
N TRP A 84 13.47 4.42 -0.84
CA TRP A 84 14.17 5.66 -1.16
C TRP A 84 15.37 5.91 -0.24
N LEU A 85 15.24 5.61 1.06
CA LEU A 85 16.35 5.69 2.00
C LEU A 85 17.48 4.71 1.63
N ARG A 86 17.15 3.46 1.28
CA ARG A 86 18.14 2.46 0.83
C ARG A 86 18.84 2.90 -0.45
N HIS A 87 18.09 3.45 -1.40
CA HIS A 87 18.63 3.93 -2.66
C HIS A 87 19.53 5.17 -2.46
N THR A 88 19.03 6.18 -1.75
CA THR A 88 19.69 7.48 -1.59
C THR A 88 20.89 7.41 -0.64
N LEU A 89 20.79 6.63 0.45
CA LEU A 89 21.87 6.53 1.44
C LEU A 89 22.90 5.47 1.06
N GLY A 90 22.56 4.51 0.20
CA GLY A 90 23.47 3.47 -0.28
C GLY A 90 24.24 2.75 0.84
N PRO A 91 25.52 2.42 0.63
CA PRO A 91 26.37 1.78 1.63
C PRO A 91 26.66 2.63 2.88
N ASP A 92 26.60 3.97 2.78
CA ASP A 92 26.78 4.89 3.92
C ASP A 92 25.58 4.88 4.89
N SER A 93 24.49 4.20 4.53
CA SER A 93 23.32 3.95 5.38
C SER A 93 23.66 3.40 6.77
N LEU A 94 24.81 2.74 6.91
CA LEU A 94 25.43 2.34 8.18
C LEU A 94 25.54 3.46 9.20
N LEU A 95 26.09 4.61 8.78
CA LEU A 95 26.28 5.76 9.66
C LEU A 95 24.93 6.39 9.98
N TRP A 96 24.03 6.48 9.00
CA TRP A 96 22.76 7.20 9.15
C TRP A 96 21.75 6.44 10.01
N THR A 97 21.63 5.15 9.79
CA THR A 97 20.59 4.35 10.48
C THR A 97 20.86 4.20 11.98
N GLY A 98 22.13 4.18 12.38
CA GLY A 98 22.57 4.18 13.78
C GLY A 98 22.80 5.57 14.38
N SER A 99 22.85 6.63 13.58
CA SER A 99 23.09 8.00 14.10
C SER A 99 21.88 8.54 14.84
N PRO A 100 22.09 9.38 15.89
CA PRO A 100 21.02 10.11 16.53
C PRO A 100 20.21 10.90 15.50
N LEU A 101 18.88 10.75 15.53
CA LEU A 101 17.98 11.30 14.52
C LEU A 101 18.18 12.82 14.34
N ALA A 102 18.42 13.55 15.43
CA ALA A 102 18.68 14.98 15.42
C ALA A 102 19.87 15.40 14.54
N SER A 103 20.91 14.56 14.45
CA SER A 103 22.11 14.83 13.65
C SER A 103 21.86 14.74 12.14
N LEU A 104 20.77 14.09 11.75
CA LEU A 104 20.41 13.83 10.36
C LEU A 104 19.47 14.91 9.79
N ILE A 105 18.90 15.74 10.66
CA ILE A 105 17.88 16.73 10.32
C ILE A 105 18.53 18.10 10.09
N GLU A 106 18.38 18.61 8.87
CA GLU A 106 18.61 19.99 8.47
C GLU A 106 17.25 20.68 8.26
N PRO A 107 16.74 21.43 9.25
CA PRO A 107 15.41 22.02 9.19
C PRO A 107 15.23 22.97 8.01
N ARG A 108 14.19 22.74 7.20
CA ARG A 108 13.84 23.61 6.06
C ARG A 108 12.55 24.40 6.28
N SER A 109 11.93 24.21 7.44
CA SER A 109 10.68 24.85 7.86
C SER A 109 10.59 24.92 9.39
N GLU A 110 9.63 25.68 9.93
CA GLU A 110 9.32 25.68 11.37
C GLU A 110 9.01 24.28 11.88
N GLU A 111 8.24 23.49 11.14
CA GLU A 111 7.95 22.09 11.46
C GLU A 111 9.24 21.25 11.49
N GLY A 112 10.14 21.43 10.52
CA GLY A 112 11.44 20.76 10.53
C GLY A 112 12.26 21.09 11.78
N GLN A 113 12.17 22.32 12.27
CA GLN A 113 12.84 22.76 13.49
C GLN A 113 12.21 22.14 14.74
N GLU A 114 10.87 22.00 14.77
CA GLU A 114 10.17 21.27 15.83
C GLU A 114 10.58 19.79 15.89
N ILE A 115 10.66 19.12 14.73
CA ILE A 115 11.10 17.72 14.65
C ILE A 115 12.55 17.58 15.14
N LYS A 116 13.45 18.49 14.73
CA LYS A 116 14.84 18.49 15.20
C LYS A 116 14.92 18.66 16.71
N THR A 117 14.23 19.65 17.26
CA THR A 117 14.20 19.94 18.71
C THR A 117 13.67 18.74 19.49
N TRP A 118 12.60 18.11 19.00
CA TRP A 118 12.06 16.89 19.58
C TRP A 118 13.07 15.73 19.53
N ALA A 119 13.79 15.56 18.41
CA ALA A 119 14.82 14.54 18.28
C ALA A 119 16.02 14.80 19.20
N GLU A 120 16.40 16.06 19.43
CA GLU A 120 17.46 16.45 20.39
C GLU A 120 17.07 16.08 21.83
N GLY A 121 15.81 16.33 22.21
CA GLY A 121 15.25 15.88 23.49
C GLY A 121 15.13 14.36 23.64
N ASN A 122 15.25 13.62 22.53
CA ASN A 122 15.19 12.16 22.47
C ASN A 122 16.43 11.60 21.78
N SER A 123 17.62 11.99 22.24
CA SER A 123 18.92 11.70 21.62
C SER A 123 19.25 10.21 21.37
N TRP A 124 18.51 9.30 22.00
CA TRP A 124 18.61 7.86 21.79
C TRP A 124 17.90 7.37 20.51
N LEU A 125 16.96 8.15 19.98
CA LEU A 125 16.24 7.83 18.75
C LEU A 125 17.17 7.91 17.54
N THR A 126 16.99 6.97 16.63
CA THR A 126 17.72 6.89 15.36
C THR A 126 16.71 6.61 14.25
N LEU A 127 17.15 6.75 12.99
CA LEU A 127 16.32 6.40 11.84
C LEU A 127 15.85 4.93 11.89
N ALA A 128 16.71 4.03 12.39
CA ALA A 128 16.40 2.63 12.53
C ALA A 128 15.30 2.33 13.56
N HIS A 129 15.14 3.15 14.60
CA HIS A 129 14.03 3.01 15.53
C HIS A 129 12.67 3.28 14.87
N LEU A 130 12.62 4.23 13.92
CA LEU A 130 11.41 4.49 13.13
C LEU A 130 11.14 3.33 12.15
N LEU A 131 12.16 2.90 11.41
CA LEU A 131 12.05 1.80 10.44
C LEU A 131 11.61 0.48 11.11
N ASN A 132 12.20 0.13 12.25
CA ASN A 132 11.96 -1.16 12.91
C ASN A 132 10.79 -1.14 13.90
N HIS A 133 10.05 -0.04 13.96
CA HIS A 133 8.94 0.11 14.90
C HIS A 133 9.31 0.00 16.40
N THR A 134 10.52 0.47 16.77
CA THR A 134 11.07 0.43 18.14
C THR A 134 11.25 1.82 18.77
N SER A 135 10.71 2.87 18.15
CA SER A 135 10.74 4.25 18.68
C SER A 135 9.91 4.48 19.94
N GLY A 136 9.03 3.54 20.30
CA GLY A 136 8.07 3.71 21.40
C GLY A 136 6.82 4.53 21.05
N LEU A 137 6.67 4.97 19.79
CA LEU A 137 5.41 5.59 19.34
C LEU A 137 4.26 4.59 19.39
N GLN A 138 3.08 5.05 19.83
CA GLN A 138 1.87 4.24 19.80
C GLN A 138 1.50 3.81 18.37
N ALA A 139 0.68 2.76 18.26
CA ALA A 139 0.36 2.15 16.98
C ALA A 139 -0.34 3.10 15.99
N TRP A 140 -1.32 3.87 16.47
CA TRP A 140 -2.21 4.63 15.60
C TRP A 140 -2.78 5.87 16.27
N THR A 141 -3.07 6.91 15.47
CA THR A 141 -3.97 7.99 15.85
C THR A 141 -4.72 8.48 14.61
N TRP A 142 -5.89 9.09 14.79
CA TRP A 142 -6.65 9.64 13.69
C TRP A 142 -6.06 10.97 13.21
N PHE A 143 -5.61 11.03 11.95
CA PHE A 143 -4.97 12.22 11.37
C PHE A 143 -5.96 13.35 11.10
N GLY A 144 -7.24 13.03 10.94
CA GLY A 144 -8.29 14.04 10.82
C GLY A 144 -8.33 14.99 12.01
N ARG A 145 -7.83 14.64 13.19
CA ARG A 145 -7.80 15.56 14.33
C ARG A 145 -7.03 16.86 14.08
N ALA A 146 -6.14 16.90 13.09
CA ALA A 146 -5.50 18.15 12.66
C ALA A 146 -6.45 19.10 11.90
N LEU A 147 -7.56 18.56 11.38
CA LEU A 147 -8.60 19.28 10.63
C LEU A 147 -9.81 19.68 11.50
N TRP A 148 -9.97 19.10 12.69
CA TRP A 148 -11.16 19.28 13.52
C TRP A 148 -10.77 19.66 14.96
N HIS A 149 -11.24 20.81 15.42
CA HIS A 149 -11.17 21.22 16.82
C HIS A 149 -12.46 20.85 17.55
N PHE A 150 -12.31 20.27 18.74
CA PHE A 150 -13.42 20.03 19.65
C PHE A 150 -13.60 21.27 20.51
N THR A 151 -14.74 21.95 20.39
CA THR A 151 -15.08 23.07 21.29
C THR A 151 -16.07 22.55 22.34
N PRO A 152 -15.71 22.53 23.63
CA PRO A 152 -16.68 22.26 24.68
C PRO A 152 -17.71 23.40 24.71
N HIS A 153 -19.02 23.09 24.67
CA HIS A 153 -20.03 24.12 24.93
C HIS A 153 -20.20 24.32 26.43
N GLY A 154 -19.66 25.43 26.94
CA GLY A 154 -20.01 26.02 28.23
C GLY A 154 -19.85 25.12 29.46
N PRO A 155 -20.23 25.62 30.65
CA PRO A 155 -20.02 24.92 31.93
C PRO A 155 -20.86 23.65 32.14
N SER A 156 -21.83 23.35 31.26
CA SER A 156 -22.86 22.30 31.47
C SER A 156 -22.67 21.01 30.65
N GLY A 157 -21.53 20.84 29.99
CA GLY A 157 -20.89 19.52 29.77
C GLY A 157 -21.53 18.50 28.81
N ASN A 158 -22.74 18.70 28.28
CA ASN A 158 -23.46 17.59 27.62
C ASN A 158 -23.56 17.63 26.08
N ALA A 159 -23.04 18.66 25.39
CA ALA A 159 -22.98 18.69 23.93
C ALA A 159 -21.58 19.08 23.44
N ARG A 160 -20.96 18.19 22.65
CA ARG A 160 -19.68 18.45 21.95
C ARG A 160 -19.99 18.84 20.52
N SER A 161 -19.63 20.06 20.10
CA SER A 161 -19.61 20.41 18.68
C SER A 161 -18.23 20.10 18.09
N ILE A 162 -18.22 19.45 16.93
CA ILE A 162 -17.01 19.22 16.15
C ILE A 162 -16.93 20.37 15.15
N ASN A 163 -16.05 21.34 15.41
CA ASN A 163 -15.84 22.47 14.51
C ASN A 163 -14.67 22.15 13.59
N ARG A 164 -14.92 22.14 12.28
CA ARG A 164 -13.87 22.02 11.27
C ARG A 164 -13.00 23.28 11.32
N THR A 165 -11.70 23.11 11.44
CA THR A 165 -10.75 24.22 11.39
C THR A 165 -10.64 24.69 9.93
N ALA A 166 -10.90 25.98 9.72
CA ALA A 166 -10.73 26.74 8.49
C ALA A 166 -11.64 26.41 7.29
N ASN A 167 -12.00 27.49 6.60
CA ASN A 167 -12.84 27.52 5.43
C ASN A 167 -12.01 27.07 4.20
N LEU A 168 -11.89 25.75 3.99
CA LEU A 168 -12.16 25.13 2.68
C LEU A 168 -11.68 25.82 1.40
N GLN A 169 -12.40 26.89 1.11
CA GLN A 169 -12.75 27.31 -0.23
C GLN A 169 -11.70 28.23 -0.87
N ASN A 170 -10.72 28.73 -0.11
CA ASN A 170 -9.74 29.73 -0.56
C ASN A 170 -8.28 29.43 -0.16
N ASP A 171 -7.85 28.17 -0.03
CA ASP A 171 -6.42 27.86 0.15
C ASP A 171 -5.70 27.76 -1.20
N SER A 172 -5.55 28.87 -1.92
CA SER A 172 -4.76 28.87 -3.17
C SER A 172 -3.27 28.64 -2.93
N ASP A 173 -2.81 29.00 -1.74
CA ASP A 173 -1.37 29.12 -1.44
C ASP A 173 -0.84 27.92 -0.62
N GLY A 174 -1.70 26.96 -0.23
CA GLY A 174 -1.32 25.79 0.57
C GLY A 174 -1.09 26.06 2.05
N GLN A 175 -1.53 27.21 2.57
CA GLN A 175 -1.35 27.61 3.97
C GLN A 175 -2.14 26.70 4.92
N PHE A 176 -3.34 26.26 4.53
CA PHE A 176 -4.12 25.35 5.35
C PHE A 176 -3.45 23.98 5.43
N ALA A 177 -3.03 23.43 4.29
CA ALA A 177 -2.34 22.15 4.28
C ALA A 177 -1.02 22.18 5.08
N ARG A 178 -0.25 23.25 4.99
CA ARG A 178 0.95 23.47 5.83
C ARG A 178 0.63 23.55 7.32
N THR A 179 -0.43 24.29 7.68
CA THR A 179 -0.87 24.42 9.08
C THR A 179 -1.33 23.07 9.64
N ALA A 180 -2.12 22.32 8.88
CA ALA A 180 -2.60 21.01 9.29
C ALA A 180 -1.45 19.99 9.41
N GLN A 181 -0.47 20.02 8.50
CA GLN A 181 0.73 19.19 8.62
C GLN A 181 1.50 19.53 9.91
N ARG A 182 1.78 20.81 10.15
CA ARG A 182 2.44 21.27 11.37
C ARG A 182 1.69 20.83 12.62
N ASP A 183 0.39 21.06 12.68
CA ASP A 183 -0.44 20.74 13.86
C ASP A 183 -0.54 19.22 14.09
N LEU A 184 -0.62 18.42 13.02
CA LEU A 184 -0.58 16.96 13.09
C LEU A 184 0.78 16.47 13.61
N THR A 185 1.86 16.99 13.05
CA THR A 185 3.23 16.66 13.46
C THR A 185 3.44 17.05 14.92
N ALA A 186 3.15 18.29 15.30
CA ALA A 186 3.26 18.77 16.68
C ALA A 186 2.43 17.92 17.65
N HIS A 187 1.25 17.45 17.23
CA HIS A 187 0.48 16.51 18.05
C HIS A 187 1.21 15.17 18.22
N ILE A 188 1.73 14.58 17.15
CA ILE A 188 2.45 13.30 17.19
C ILE A 188 3.71 13.42 18.04
N LEU A 189 4.47 14.51 17.93
CA LEU A 189 5.67 14.76 18.74
C LEU A 189 5.39 14.88 20.24
N LYS A 190 4.15 15.25 20.64
CA LYS A 190 3.71 15.32 22.04
C LYS A 190 3.24 13.98 22.61
N LEU A 191 3.09 12.95 21.77
CA LEU A 191 2.70 11.63 22.26
C LEU A 191 3.83 11.04 23.09
N PRO A 192 3.51 10.36 24.21
CA PRO A 192 4.54 9.74 25.03
C PRO A 192 5.25 8.65 24.22
N LEU A 193 6.58 8.70 24.23
CA LEU A 193 7.40 7.59 23.77
C LEU A 193 7.50 6.57 24.89
N GLN A 194 7.01 5.36 24.64
CA GLN A 194 7.31 4.24 25.52
C GLN A 194 8.74 3.82 25.25
N LYS A 195 9.70 4.33 26.04
CA LYS A 195 11.08 3.87 25.97
C LYS A 195 11.06 2.35 26.08
N PRO A 196 11.68 1.60 25.15
CA PRO A 196 11.76 0.16 25.27
C PRO A 196 12.40 -0.21 26.61
N GLU A 197 11.61 -0.68 27.58
CA GLU A 197 12.12 -1.15 28.88
C GLU A 197 12.92 -2.45 28.73
N ALA A 198 12.76 -3.15 27.60
CA ALA A 198 13.45 -4.37 27.23
C ALA A 198 13.88 -4.35 25.76
N GLU A 199 14.91 -5.16 25.44
CA GLU A 199 15.20 -5.61 24.08
C GLU A 199 13.88 -6.13 23.48
N SER A 200 13.44 -5.65 22.30
CA SER A 200 12.25 -6.10 21.53
C SER A 200 10.86 -5.47 21.76
N ALA A 201 10.70 -4.33 22.46
CA ALA A 201 9.40 -3.64 22.54
C ALA A 201 8.98 -3.01 21.18
N THR A 202 8.51 -3.85 20.25
CA THR A 202 8.10 -3.47 18.90
C THR A 202 6.62 -3.13 18.91
N VAL A 203 6.28 -1.88 18.58
CA VAL A 203 4.89 -1.44 18.39
C VAL A 203 4.69 -1.08 16.93
N TYR A 204 4.01 -1.95 16.18
CA TYR A 204 3.68 -1.67 14.79
C TYR A 204 2.87 -0.37 14.70
N SER A 205 3.49 0.66 14.11
CA SER A 205 3.08 2.04 14.26
C SER A 205 3.05 2.77 12.93
N ASP A 206 1.89 3.26 12.55
CA ASP A 206 1.74 4.15 11.40
C ASP A 206 2.38 5.52 11.67
N LEU A 207 2.48 5.91 12.94
CA LEU A 207 3.10 7.17 13.35
C LEU A 207 4.60 7.18 13.06
N ASN A 208 5.27 6.02 13.14
CA ASN A 208 6.67 5.91 12.72
C ASN A 208 6.86 6.28 11.26
N TYR A 209 6.02 5.76 10.36
CA TYR A 209 6.14 6.00 8.93
C TYR A 209 5.52 7.34 8.49
N TYR A 210 4.64 7.93 9.30
CA TYR A 210 4.30 9.35 9.16
C TYR A 210 5.49 10.24 9.53
N LEU A 211 6.10 10.04 10.70
CA LEU A 211 7.22 10.84 11.15
C LEU A 211 8.46 10.64 10.27
N LEU A 212 8.70 9.41 9.80
CA LEU A 212 9.76 9.10 8.84
C LEU A 212 9.63 9.93 7.55
N ALA A 213 8.40 10.13 7.06
CA ALA A 213 8.15 10.98 5.91
C ALA A 213 8.55 12.44 6.19
N ARG A 214 8.19 12.97 7.37
CA ARG A 214 8.59 14.33 7.79
C ARG A 214 10.10 14.47 8.01
N VAL A 215 10.77 13.41 8.49
CA VAL A 215 12.23 13.36 8.62
C VAL A 215 12.88 13.42 7.23
N ILE A 216 12.40 12.61 6.27
CA ILE A 216 12.90 12.58 4.88
C ILE A 216 12.86 13.97 4.24
N GLU A 217 11.79 14.72 4.45
CA GLU A 217 11.66 16.10 3.94
C GLU A 217 12.77 17.05 4.43
N ASN A 218 13.36 16.74 5.59
CA ASN A 218 14.36 17.55 6.29
C ASN A 218 15.72 16.85 6.43
N LEU A 219 16.03 15.82 5.65
CA LEU A 219 17.35 15.16 5.71
C LEU A 219 18.47 16.07 5.18
N ALA A 220 19.60 16.07 5.87
CA ALA A 220 20.78 16.87 5.51
C ALA A 220 21.58 16.36 4.28
N VAL A 221 21.24 15.18 3.73
CA VAL A 221 22.05 14.47 2.71
C VAL A 221 21.68 14.76 1.27
N SER A 222 20.52 15.37 1.01
CA SER A 222 20.08 15.58 -0.36
C SER A 222 19.10 16.74 -0.48
N ARG A 223 19.07 17.36 -1.67
CA ARG A 223 17.95 18.21 -2.08
C ARG A 223 16.72 17.32 -2.11
N PHE A 224 15.75 17.54 -1.22
CA PHE A 224 14.49 16.82 -1.23
C PHE A 224 13.75 17.16 -2.55
N PRO A 225 13.55 16.20 -3.47
CA PRO A 225 12.95 16.47 -4.78
C PRO A 225 11.42 16.62 -4.70
N GLY A 226 10.85 16.55 -3.49
CA GLY A 226 9.42 16.38 -3.29
C GLY A 226 8.99 14.93 -3.42
N TRP A 227 7.86 14.56 -2.81
CA TRP A 227 7.35 13.19 -2.87
C TRP A 227 7.01 12.70 -4.28
N LYS A 228 6.61 13.61 -5.17
CA LYS A 228 6.43 13.29 -6.59
C LYS A 228 7.75 12.89 -7.24
N GLY A 229 8.81 13.68 -7.03
CA GLY A 229 10.14 13.37 -7.55
C GLY A 229 10.72 12.08 -6.98
N ILE A 230 10.53 11.81 -5.68
CA ILE A 230 10.90 10.53 -5.06
C ILE A 230 10.21 9.36 -5.76
N LEU A 231 8.89 9.45 -5.97
CA LEU A 231 8.14 8.37 -6.60
C LEU A 231 8.52 8.18 -8.08
N GLU A 232 8.75 9.28 -8.82
CA GLU A 232 9.25 9.25 -10.19
C GLU A 232 10.63 8.58 -10.27
N GLU A 233 11.55 8.93 -9.38
CA GLU A 233 12.89 8.33 -9.26
C GLU A 233 12.82 6.82 -8.99
N LEU A 234 11.99 6.39 -8.03
CA LEU A 234 11.80 4.97 -7.73
C LEU A 234 11.18 4.20 -8.91
N ASN A 235 10.19 4.79 -9.57
CA ASN A 235 9.58 4.18 -10.76
C ASN A 235 10.56 4.07 -11.93
N ASP A 236 11.39 5.09 -12.14
CA ASP A 236 12.44 5.07 -13.15
C ASP A 236 13.52 4.03 -12.84
N LEU A 237 13.87 3.87 -11.56
CA LEU A 237 14.83 2.88 -11.09
C LEU A 237 14.36 1.45 -11.37
N TRP A 238 13.10 1.14 -11.04
CA TRP A 238 12.58 -0.23 -11.14
C TRP A 238 11.80 -0.52 -12.43
N LYS A 239 11.62 0.50 -13.28
CA LYS A 239 10.72 0.43 -14.46
C LYS A 239 9.32 0.00 -14.07
N THR A 240 8.77 0.64 -13.06
CA THR A 240 7.43 0.38 -12.49
C THR A 240 6.50 1.57 -12.70
N GLU A 241 5.21 1.37 -12.44
CA GLU A 241 4.20 2.43 -12.52
C GLU A 241 3.47 2.66 -11.19
N PHE A 242 4.17 2.54 -10.06
CA PHE A 242 3.55 2.81 -8.77
C PHE A 242 3.02 4.24 -8.68
N TRP A 243 1.92 4.41 -7.95
CA TRP A 243 1.45 5.74 -7.58
C TRP A 243 1.03 5.79 -6.13
N HIS A 244 0.88 7.00 -5.61
CA HIS A 244 0.42 7.24 -4.26
C HIS A 244 -0.86 8.06 -4.28
N THR A 245 -1.85 7.69 -3.47
CA THR A 245 -3.18 8.34 -3.47
C THR A 245 -3.13 9.83 -3.14
N SER A 246 -2.22 10.28 -2.26
CA SER A 246 -2.01 11.72 -2.01
C SER A 246 -1.39 12.48 -3.19
N LEU A 247 -0.74 11.79 -4.13
CA LEU A 247 -0.11 12.38 -5.31
C LEU A 247 -1.03 12.32 -6.53
N ASP A 248 -1.74 11.20 -6.68
CA ASP A 248 -2.69 10.96 -7.76
C ASP A 248 -3.95 10.21 -7.26
N PRO A 249 -4.88 10.93 -6.61
CA PRO A 249 -6.09 10.31 -6.06
C PRO A 249 -7.06 9.88 -7.17
N GLU A 250 -7.01 10.52 -8.35
CA GLU A 250 -7.86 10.14 -9.48
C GLU A 250 -7.41 8.82 -10.10
N ARG A 251 -6.10 8.59 -10.25
CA ARG A 251 -5.57 7.31 -10.73
C ARG A 251 -5.88 6.17 -9.77
N SER A 252 -6.02 6.46 -8.48
CA SER A 252 -6.43 5.45 -7.51
C SER A 252 -7.78 4.81 -7.88
N GLN A 253 -8.71 5.55 -8.50
CA GLN A 253 -9.99 5.04 -9.03
C GLN A 253 -9.86 3.97 -10.13
N GLN A 254 -8.66 3.81 -10.70
CA GLN A 254 -8.39 2.79 -11.72
C GLN A 254 -8.00 1.44 -11.11
N ALA A 255 -7.66 1.41 -9.81
CA ALA A 255 -7.29 0.20 -9.10
C ALA A 255 -8.51 -0.64 -8.70
N VAL A 256 -8.24 -1.92 -8.46
CA VAL A 256 -9.21 -2.88 -7.93
C VAL A 256 -9.84 -2.32 -6.65
N PRO A 257 -11.18 -2.32 -6.54
CA PRO A 257 -11.86 -1.73 -5.40
C PRO A 257 -11.58 -2.54 -4.13
N PHE A 258 -11.31 -1.82 -3.05
CA PHE A 258 -11.23 -2.36 -1.71
C PHE A 258 -12.58 -2.22 -0.98
N PHE A 259 -12.99 -3.25 -0.23
CA PHE A 259 -14.28 -3.28 0.47
C PHE A 259 -14.09 -3.33 2.01
N PRO A 260 -14.21 -2.20 2.74
CA PRO A 260 -13.86 -2.11 4.17
C PRO A 260 -14.78 -2.92 5.10
N TYR A 261 -14.28 -3.30 6.28
CA TYR A 261 -15.04 -4.04 7.32
C TYR A 261 -16.06 -3.21 8.05
N VAL A 262 -15.78 -1.92 8.16
CA VAL A 262 -16.62 -0.94 8.82
C VAL A 262 -16.72 0.20 7.84
N HIS A 263 -17.93 0.47 7.35
CA HIS A 263 -18.25 1.74 6.73
C HIS A 263 -18.10 2.78 7.83
N SER A 264 -16.88 3.26 8.09
CA SER A 264 -16.71 4.29 9.10
C SER A 264 -17.60 5.44 8.65
N GLN A 265 -18.58 5.79 9.47
CA GLN A 265 -19.55 6.83 9.17
C GLN A 265 -18.84 8.17 8.86
N VAL A 266 -17.59 8.32 9.32
CA VAL A 266 -16.68 9.42 8.96
C VAL A 266 -16.36 9.44 7.46
N VAL A 267 -16.00 8.30 6.86
CA VAL A 267 -15.76 8.21 5.41
C VAL A 267 -17.06 8.44 4.64
N ALA A 268 -18.18 7.86 5.11
CA ALA A 268 -19.52 8.11 4.53
C ALA A 268 -19.86 9.60 4.46
N HIS A 269 -19.67 10.31 5.58
CA HIS A 269 -20.01 11.71 5.70
C HIS A 269 -19.09 12.61 4.88
N LEU A 270 -17.81 12.25 4.72
CA LEU A 270 -16.86 12.94 3.84
C LEU A 270 -17.24 12.79 2.35
N TYR A 271 -17.72 11.61 1.95
CA TYR A 271 -18.22 11.36 0.58
C TYR A 271 -19.59 11.99 0.32
N GLU A 272 -20.52 11.97 1.29
CA GLU A 272 -21.86 12.55 1.15
C GLU A 272 -21.88 14.08 1.20
N SER A 273 -20.98 14.70 1.98
CA SER A 273 -20.95 16.17 2.16
C SER A 273 -20.36 16.93 0.96
N ARG A 274 -19.48 16.29 0.16
CA ARG A 274 -19.12 16.81 -1.15
C ARG A 274 -20.15 16.27 -2.13
N LYS A 275 -21.03 17.13 -2.65
CA LYS A 275 -21.82 16.91 -3.88
C LYS A 275 -20.89 16.68 -5.08
N LEU A 276 -20.10 15.60 -5.02
CA LEU A 276 -19.41 14.98 -6.14
C LEU A 276 -20.52 14.41 -7.01
N ASN A 277 -21.03 15.28 -7.87
CA ASN A 277 -22.15 15.04 -8.74
C ASN A 277 -22.02 13.66 -9.43
N ASN A 278 -22.94 12.76 -9.04
CA ASN A 278 -23.44 11.61 -9.77
C ASN A 278 -22.52 10.49 -10.29
N HIS A 279 -21.19 10.48 -10.15
CA HIS A 279 -20.38 9.33 -10.65
C HIS A 279 -19.14 8.95 -9.81
N ALA A 280 -18.94 9.46 -8.58
CA ALA A 280 -17.64 9.41 -7.90
C ALA A 280 -17.68 8.83 -6.47
N GLY A 281 -18.20 7.60 -6.31
CA GLY A 281 -18.27 6.94 -5.00
C GLY A 281 -17.76 5.49 -4.92
N GLU A 282 -17.15 4.92 -5.96
CA GLU A 282 -17.15 3.44 -6.07
C GLU A 282 -15.82 2.72 -6.35
N PHE A 283 -14.71 3.41 -6.67
CA PHE A 283 -13.44 2.73 -6.95
C PHE A 283 -12.24 3.47 -6.35
N GLY A 284 -11.24 2.72 -5.84
CA GLY A 284 -9.88 3.26 -5.66
C GLY A 284 -9.53 4.05 -4.42
N ALA A 285 -10.35 4.07 -3.37
CA ALA A 285 -9.90 4.65 -2.10
C ALA A 285 -8.80 3.76 -1.47
N ALA A 286 -7.80 4.37 -0.84
CA ALA A 286 -6.89 3.60 0.02
C ALA A 286 -7.71 2.96 1.15
N HIS A 287 -7.33 1.78 1.61
CA HIS A 287 -8.00 1.11 2.73
C HIS A 287 -7.86 1.90 4.03
N ASP A 288 -6.76 2.64 4.16
CA ASP A 288 -6.41 3.36 5.37
C ASP A 288 -7.11 4.73 5.41
N THR A 289 -7.86 4.97 6.48
CA THR A 289 -8.60 6.23 6.69
C THR A 289 -7.69 7.44 6.80
N ASN A 290 -6.50 7.31 7.41
CA ASN A 290 -5.54 8.38 7.48
C ASN A 290 -4.98 8.69 6.09
N ALA A 291 -4.59 7.68 5.30
CA ALA A 291 -4.13 7.87 3.93
C ALA A 291 -5.20 8.57 3.06
N ASN A 292 -6.48 8.19 3.18
CA ASN A 292 -7.56 8.86 2.47
C ASN A 292 -7.71 10.33 2.87
N ILE A 293 -7.69 10.64 4.18
CA ILE A 293 -7.80 12.03 4.65
C ILE A 293 -6.66 12.88 4.10
N LEU A 294 -5.43 12.32 4.07
CA LEU A 294 -4.28 12.99 3.49
C LEU A 294 -4.43 13.25 1.98
N ALA A 295 -5.14 12.37 1.26
CA ALA A 295 -5.37 12.50 -0.17
C ALA A 295 -6.55 13.42 -0.53
N THR A 296 -7.67 13.36 0.19
CA THR A 296 -8.92 14.02 -0.21
C THR A 296 -9.03 15.45 0.31
N GLU A 297 -8.58 15.71 1.53
CA GLU A 297 -8.78 17.01 2.18
C GLU A 297 -7.71 18.04 1.82
N PHE A 298 -6.52 17.61 1.39
CA PHE A 298 -5.40 18.50 1.09
C PHE A 298 -5.16 18.74 -0.41
N ARG A 299 -5.85 18.01 -1.30
CA ARG A 299 -5.80 18.27 -2.75
C ARG A 299 -6.51 19.57 -3.15
N SER A 300 -7.61 19.93 -2.47
CA SER A 300 -8.33 21.18 -2.75
C SER A 300 -7.62 22.43 -2.23
N ALA A 301 -6.44 22.26 -1.61
CA ALA A 301 -5.71 23.29 -0.90
C ALA A 301 -4.43 23.77 -1.61
N CYS A 302 -4.11 23.24 -2.82
CA CYS A 302 -3.07 23.67 -3.77
C CYS A 302 -2.24 22.48 -4.27
N ALA A 303 -2.01 22.39 -5.58
CA ALA A 303 -1.14 21.37 -6.18
C ALA A 303 0.34 21.50 -5.75
N ALA A 304 0.72 22.62 -5.13
CA ALA A 304 2.09 22.88 -4.67
C ALA A 304 2.43 22.26 -3.30
N PHE A 305 1.44 21.75 -2.54
CA PHE A 305 1.70 21.14 -1.23
C PHE A 305 0.84 19.88 -1.02
N LEU A 306 1.48 18.71 -1.07
CA LEU A 306 0.83 17.41 -0.92
C LEU A 306 1.36 16.70 0.33
N MET A 307 0.47 16.37 1.26
CA MET A 307 0.81 15.62 2.46
C MET A 307 0.85 14.12 2.15
N VAL A 308 2.07 13.58 2.05
CA VAL A 308 2.29 12.14 1.89
C VAL A 308 2.59 11.51 3.24
N SER A 309 2.19 10.27 3.44
CA SER A 309 2.66 9.47 4.57
C SER A 309 3.11 8.13 4.05
N SER A 310 4.24 7.64 4.54
CA SER A 310 4.84 6.41 4.02
C SER A 310 4.30 5.12 4.65
N HIS A 311 3.21 5.20 5.43
CA HIS A 311 2.63 4.05 6.12
C HIS A 311 1.66 3.23 5.24
N ALA A 312 0.96 3.91 4.33
CA ALA A 312 -0.08 3.38 3.44
C ALA A 312 -0.38 4.42 2.34
N GLY A 313 -0.99 3.97 1.24
CA GLY A 313 -1.45 4.85 0.16
C GLY A 313 -0.79 4.60 -1.19
N MET A 314 0.18 3.70 -1.30
CA MET A 314 0.69 3.23 -2.59
C MET A 314 -0.24 2.23 -3.27
N PHE A 315 -0.26 2.32 -4.60
CA PHE A 315 -0.95 1.44 -5.51
C PHE A 315 0.00 0.95 -6.59
N GLY A 316 -0.23 -0.26 -7.09
CA GLY A 316 0.54 -0.84 -8.18
C GLY A 316 0.08 -2.25 -8.53
N SER A 317 0.61 -2.79 -9.63
CA SER A 317 0.33 -4.15 -10.06
C SER A 317 1.28 -5.16 -9.39
N VAL A 318 0.96 -6.45 -9.50
CA VAL A 318 1.84 -7.50 -8.96
C VAL A 318 3.18 -7.57 -9.70
N LEU A 319 3.20 -7.18 -10.98
CA LEU A 319 4.43 -7.07 -11.76
C LEU A 319 5.32 -5.94 -11.26
N ASP A 320 4.73 -4.80 -10.89
CA ASP A 320 5.49 -3.71 -10.28
C ASP A 320 6.13 -4.18 -8.98
N VAL A 321 5.36 -4.85 -8.11
CA VAL A 321 5.85 -5.39 -6.84
C VAL A 321 6.96 -6.43 -7.05
N ALA A 322 6.83 -7.29 -8.06
CA ALA A 322 7.84 -8.31 -8.40
C ALA A 322 9.18 -7.69 -8.84
N LYS A 323 9.15 -6.61 -9.64
CA LYS A 323 10.35 -5.92 -10.12
C LYS A 323 11.22 -5.34 -9.02
N VAL A 324 10.64 -5.03 -7.85
CA VAL A 324 11.39 -4.48 -6.71
C VAL A 324 12.11 -5.56 -5.90
N ALA A 325 11.81 -6.84 -6.11
CA ALA A 325 12.35 -7.92 -5.29
C ALA A 325 13.90 -7.95 -5.29
N ASP A 326 14.52 -7.90 -6.46
CA ASP A 326 15.98 -7.95 -6.58
C ASP A 326 16.67 -6.76 -5.90
N PHE A 327 16.07 -5.57 -5.97
CA PHE A 327 16.56 -4.38 -5.27
C PHE A 327 16.58 -4.58 -3.75
N PHE A 328 15.49 -5.12 -3.18
CA PHE A 328 15.46 -5.38 -1.74
C PHE A 328 16.37 -6.52 -1.33
N VAL A 329 16.54 -7.56 -2.15
CA VAL A 329 17.46 -8.65 -1.86
C VAL A 329 18.90 -8.15 -1.83
N ALA A 330 19.32 -7.42 -2.88
CA ALA A 330 20.66 -6.84 -2.95
C ALA A 330 20.92 -5.90 -1.77
N SER A 331 20.03 -4.93 -1.54
CA SER A 331 20.19 -4.00 -0.42
C SER A 331 20.12 -4.71 0.93
N GLN A 332 19.24 -5.68 1.15
CA GLN A 332 19.18 -6.37 2.44
C GLN A 332 20.44 -7.20 2.70
N ASN A 333 21.03 -7.82 1.68
CA ASN A 333 22.28 -8.56 1.83
C ASN A 333 23.41 -7.64 2.30
N GLU A 334 23.56 -6.46 1.67
CA GLU A 334 24.50 -5.41 2.12
C GLU A 334 24.23 -4.98 3.57
N PHE A 335 22.95 -4.80 3.93
CA PHE A 335 22.55 -4.40 5.28
C PHE A 335 22.70 -5.52 6.33
N SER A 336 22.74 -6.78 5.90
CA SER A 336 22.79 -7.94 6.81
C SER A 336 24.22 -8.31 7.23
N GLU A 337 25.23 -7.80 6.53
CA GLU A 337 26.63 -7.81 6.98
C GLU A 337 26.86 -6.84 8.16
N LEU A 338 25.87 -5.98 8.43
CA LEU A 338 25.96 -4.94 9.45
C LEU A 338 25.54 -5.47 10.82
N VAL A 339 26.34 -5.20 11.85
CA VAL A 339 25.98 -5.52 13.24
C VAL A 339 24.91 -4.54 13.72
N ILE A 340 23.66 -4.99 13.84
CA ILE A 340 22.59 -4.20 14.46
C ILE A 340 22.85 -4.09 15.97
N PRO A 341 23.03 -2.87 16.52
CA PRO A 341 23.14 -2.65 17.95
C PRO A 341 21.93 -3.26 18.68
N LYS A 342 22.17 -3.91 19.83
CA LYS A 342 21.12 -4.67 20.55
C LYS A 342 19.86 -3.86 20.84
N ASN A 343 20.00 -2.56 21.11
CA ASN A 343 18.90 -1.64 21.41
C ASN A 343 18.00 -1.30 20.21
N ILE A 344 18.40 -1.62 18.97
CA ILE A 344 17.62 -1.35 17.76
C ILE A 344 17.04 -2.63 17.14
N ARG A 345 17.36 -3.80 17.72
CA ARG A 345 16.84 -5.09 17.25
C ARG A 345 15.34 -5.18 17.52
N SER A 346 14.57 -5.42 16.47
CA SER A 346 13.20 -5.90 16.58
C SER A 346 13.20 -7.43 16.44
N ASN A 347 12.25 -8.09 17.10
CA ASN A 347 11.97 -9.52 16.93
C ASN A 347 11.18 -9.82 15.65
N ARG A 348 10.82 -8.77 14.90
CA ARG A 348 9.94 -8.84 13.74
C ARG A 348 10.50 -8.06 12.56
N PHE A 349 11.10 -6.89 12.78
CA PHE A 349 11.59 -6.04 11.70
C PHE A 349 13.11 -6.01 11.63
N ASP A 350 13.62 -6.10 10.41
CA ASP A 350 15.03 -5.94 10.07
C ASP A 350 15.16 -4.85 9.01
N TRP A 351 15.67 -3.69 9.43
CA TRP A 351 15.79 -2.48 8.60
C TRP A 351 14.49 -2.11 7.85
N GLY A 352 13.37 -2.13 8.55
CA GLY A 352 12.05 -1.82 8.01
C GLY A 352 11.42 -2.89 7.11
N LEU A 353 12.04 -4.06 6.98
CA LEU A 353 11.42 -5.26 6.40
C LEU A 353 10.96 -6.19 7.51
N ASP A 354 9.76 -6.76 7.35
CA ASP A 354 9.21 -7.80 8.24
C ASP A 354 9.99 -9.10 8.05
N THR A 355 10.07 -9.90 9.11
CA THR A 355 10.75 -11.20 9.15
C THR A 355 9.81 -12.23 9.80
N PRO A 356 9.96 -13.53 9.49
CA PRO A 356 9.15 -14.54 10.14
C PRO A 356 9.41 -14.62 11.65
N SER A 357 8.51 -14.03 12.44
CA SER A 357 8.64 -13.92 13.90
C SER A 357 8.35 -15.23 14.66
N ASN A 358 7.61 -16.17 14.06
CA ASN A 358 7.30 -17.48 14.65
C ASN A 358 6.81 -18.52 13.60
N GLU A 359 6.54 -19.74 14.06
CA GLU A 359 6.07 -20.89 13.26
C GLU A 359 4.67 -20.77 12.68
N GLN A 360 3.93 -19.70 12.97
CA GLN A 360 2.62 -19.40 12.38
C GLN A 360 2.67 -18.19 11.44
N SER A 361 3.87 -17.63 11.24
CA SER A 361 4.04 -16.42 10.45
C SER A 361 3.50 -16.57 9.04
N THR A 362 2.82 -15.54 8.55
CA THR A 362 2.42 -15.42 7.15
C THR A 362 3.60 -15.11 6.22
N ALA A 363 4.80 -14.97 6.80
CA ALA A 363 6.06 -14.63 6.14
C ALA A 363 6.76 -15.76 5.40
N GLY A 364 6.17 -16.95 5.40
CA GLY A 364 6.93 -18.16 5.16
C GLY A 364 7.41 -18.69 6.51
N LEU A 365 7.03 -19.91 6.82
CA LEU A 365 7.42 -20.56 8.06
C LEU A 365 8.93 -20.81 7.99
N ASN A 366 9.68 -20.49 9.04
CA ASN A 366 11.11 -20.82 9.17
C ASN A 366 11.43 -22.32 8.92
N HIS A 367 10.40 -23.16 8.82
CA HIS A 367 10.43 -24.60 8.61
C HIS A 367 10.16 -25.05 7.17
N TRP A 368 10.02 -24.15 6.20
CA TRP A 368 9.89 -24.60 4.81
C TRP A 368 11.19 -25.17 4.28
N PRO A 369 11.16 -26.32 3.58
CA PRO A 369 12.36 -26.93 3.01
C PRO A 369 13.21 -25.96 2.17
N LEU A 370 12.56 -25.04 1.46
CA LEU A 370 13.21 -24.07 0.58
C LEU A 370 13.58 -22.73 1.25
N ALA A 371 13.05 -22.46 2.45
CA ALA A 371 13.47 -21.36 3.32
C ALA A 371 14.53 -21.79 4.35
N LYS A 372 14.78 -23.11 4.46
CA LYS A 372 15.73 -23.67 5.43
C LYS A 372 17.14 -23.14 5.17
N GLY A 373 17.69 -22.46 6.17
CA GLY A 373 19.04 -21.88 6.09
C GLY A 373 19.11 -20.55 5.33
N LYS A 374 17.98 -20.00 4.89
CA LYS A 374 17.89 -18.70 4.20
C LYS A 374 17.31 -17.63 5.12
N LYS A 375 17.75 -16.39 4.96
CA LYS A 375 17.09 -15.24 5.57
C LYS A 375 15.88 -14.87 4.73
N ILE A 376 14.71 -14.82 5.36
CA ILE A 376 13.45 -14.40 4.73
C ILE A 376 13.04 -13.04 5.25
N PHE A 377 12.74 -12.12 4.34
CA PHE A 377 12.31 -10.76 4.66
C PHE A 377 11.23 -10.30 3.67
N GLY A 378 10.43 -9.33 4.07
CA GLY A 378 9.31 -8.89 3.26
C GLY A 378 8.38 -7.93 3.99
N HIS A 379 7.11 -7.93 3.63
CA HIS A 379 6.08 -7.22 4.39
C HIS A 379 4.67 -7.69 4.02
N LEU A 380 3.69 -7.32 4.84
CA LEU A 380 2.27 -7.58 4.64
C LEU A 380 1.52 -6.27 4.49
N GLY A 381 0.42 -6.28 3.74
CA GLY A 381 -0.55 -5.19 3.72
C GLY A 381 -1.93 -5.64 4.21
N TYR A 382 -2.67 -4.70 4.79
CA TYR A 382 -3.99 -4.98 5.34
C TYR A 382 -4.98 -5.50 4.31
N THR A 383 -4.89 -5.05 3.05
CA THR A 383 -5.71 -5.45 1.90
C THR A 383 -5.46 -6.89 1.42
N GLY A 384 -4.66 -7.67 2.16
CA GLY A 384 -4.30 -9.04 1.80
C GLY A 384 -3.09 -9.11 0.87
N THR A 385 -2.42 -7.98 0.64
CA THR A 385 -1.18 -7.91 -0.10
C THR A 385 0.01 -8.44 0.72
N SER A 386 1.03 -8.94 0.04
CA SER A 386 2.29 -9.38 0.64
C SER A 386 3.38 -9.52 -0.41
N LEU A 387 4.62 -9.23 -0.01
CA LEU A 387 5.84 -9.51 -0.76
C LEU A 387 6.81 -10.19 0.21
N TRP A 388 7.37 -11.33 -0.18
CA TRP A 388 8.35 -12.07 0.60
C TRP A 388 9.51 -12.49 -0.28
N MET A 389 10.72 -12.34 0.24
CA MET A 389 11.97 -12.53 -0.48
C MET A 389 12.93 -13.34 0.40
N ALA A 390 13.77 -14.13 -0.26
CA ALA A 390 14.90 -14.81 0.35
C ALA A 390 16.21 -14.13 -0.09
N ASP A 391 17.24 -14.25 0.72
CA ASP A 391 18.59 -13.73 0.47
C ASP A 391 19.27 -14.25 -0.82
N ASP A 392 18.77 -15.35 -1.41
CA ASP A 392 19.20 -15.90 -2.70
C ASP A 392 18.41 -15.37 -3.92
N GLY A 393 17.55 -14.37 -3.71
CA GLY A 393 16.75 -13.71 -4.74
C GLY A 393 15.45 -14.42 -5.08
N GLN A 394 15.07 -15.50 -4.39
CA GLN A 394 13.74 -16.08 -4.55
C GLN A 394 12.70 -15.14 -3.94
N TYR A 395 11.54 -15.00 -4.58
CA TYR A 395 10.48 -14.15 -4.07
C TYR A 395 9.09 -14.67 -4.42
N GLN A 396 8.10 -14.21 -3.65
CA GLN A 396 6.70 -14.32 -3.97
C GLN A 396 5.99 -12.99 -3.68
N ALA A 397 5.01 -12.67 -4.53
CA ALA A 397 4.04 -11.63 -4.25
C ALA A 397 2.62 -12.21 -4.33
N LEU A 398 1.76 -11.77 -3.42
CA LEU A 398 0.31 -12.02 -3.46
C LEU A 398 -0.37 -10.69 -3.19
N LEU A 399 -1.17 -10.21 -4.12
CA LEU A 399 -2.03 -9.04 -3.96
C LEU A 399 -3.49 -9.50 -3.97
N THR A 400 -4.28 -9.03 -3.01
CA THR A 400 -5.73 -9.21 -3.03
C THR A 400 -6.38 -7.87 -2.70
N ASN A 401 -7.69 -7.77 -2.85
CA ASN A 401 -8.45 -6.60 -2.46
C ASN A 401 -9.26 -6.80 -1.17
N ARG A 402 -8.88 -7.78 -0.34
CA ARG A 402 -9.49 -8.20 0.94
C ARG A 402 -10.89 -7.64 1.17
N THR A 403 -11.87 -8.50 1.06
CA THR A 403 -13.26 -8.10 1.32
C THR A 403 -13.71 -8.59 2.68
N ALA A 404 -14.51 -7.79 3.38
CA ALA A 404 -15.41 -8.41 4.34
C ALA A 404 -16.22 -9.47 3.60
N SER A 405 -16.44 -10.64 4.21
CA SER A 405 -17.36 -11.61 3.63
C SER A 405 -18.67 -10.86 3.38
N ARG A 406 -19.14 -10.79 2.15
CA ARG A 406 -20.26 -9.91 1.78
C ARG A 406 -21.24 -10.67 0.90
N THR A 407 -22.48 -10.21 0.88
CA THR A 407 -23.47 -10.71 -0.08
C THR A 407 -23.26 -10.00 -1.41
N VAL A 408 -23.24 -10.74 -2.52
CA VAL A 408 -23.29 -10.15 -3.86
C VAL A 408 -24.73 -9.73 -4.15
N ILE A 409 -24.97 -8.48 -4.56
CA ILE A 409 -26.34 -8.01 -4.92
C ILE A 409 -26.43 -7.57 -6.40
N GLY A 410 -25.31 -7.44 -7.12
CA GLY A 410 -25.30 -7.10 -8.55
C GLY A 410 -25.43 -8.29 -9.52
N ALA A 411 -25.16 -8.04 -10.81
CA ALA A 411 -25.33 -9.03 -11.87
C ALA A 411 -24.47 -10.28 -11.63
N ALA A 412 -25.10 -11.43 -11.39
CA ALA A 412 -24.43 -12.72 -11.28
C ALA A 412 -23.61 -13.08 -12.55
N THR A 413 -23.90 -12.42 -13.67
CA THR A 413 -23.37 -12.68 -14.99
C THR A 413 -22.10 -11.91 -15.34
N VAL A 414 -21.51 -11.12 -14.42
CA VAL A 414 -20.25 -10.41 -14.73
C VAL A 414 -19.14 -11.42 -15.03
N PRO A 415 -18.49 -11.34 -16.20
CA PRO A 415 -17.42 -12.27 -16.57
C PRO A 415 -16.22 -12.19 -15.64
N ARG A 416 -15.62 -13.35 -15.38
CA ARG A 416 -14.33 -13.47 -14.70
C ARG A 416 -13.22 -13.42 -15.73
N ILE A 417 -12.20 -12.60 -15.50
CA ILE A 417 -11.01 -12.49 -16.35
C ILE A 417 -9.82 -13.08 -15.59
N LEU A 418 -9.00 -13.88 -16.29
CA LEU A 418 -7.71 -14.38 -15.85
C LEU A 418 -6.66 -13.88 -16.83
N VAL A 419 -5.55 -13.34 -16.31
CA VAL A 419 -4.43 -12.84 -17.10
C VAL A 419 -3.16 -13.51 -16.59
N PHE A 420 -2.37 -14.09 -17.48
CA PHE A 420 -1.04 -14.61 -17.18
C PHE A 420 -0.01 -13.89 -18.04
N GLN A 421 1.11 -13.51 -17.44
CA GLN A 421 2.25 -12.94 -18.15
C GLN A 421 3.53 -13.54 -17.57
N ASN A 422 4.40 -14.02 -18.46
CA ASN A 422 5.72 -14.51 -18.07
C ASN A 422 6.70 -13.33 -17.85
N ASN A 423 7.86 -13.63 -17.29
CA ASN A 423 8.87 -12.60 -17.00
C ASN A 423 9.68 -12.15 -18.24
N SER A 424 9.52 -12.79 -19.41
CA SER A 424 10.16 -12.35 -20.67
C SER A 424 9.51 -11.10 -21.27
N GLY A 425 8.38 -10.65 -20.73
CA GLY A 425 7.68 -9.47 -21.24
C GLY A 425 6.85 -9.76 -22.49
N ASP A 426 6.53 -11.03 -22.74
CA ASP A 426 5.64 -11.42 -23.84
C ASP A 426 4.23 -10.86 -23.63
N GLU A 427 3.44 -10.87 -24.71
CA GLU A 427 2.02 -10.55 -24.63
C GLU A 427 1.32 -11.45 -23.60
N PRO A 428 0.37 -10.91 -22.83
CA PRO A 428 -0.30 -11.69 -21.81
C PRO A 428 -1.23 -12.71 -22.47
N HIS A 429 -1.35 -13.86 -21.82
CA HIS A 429 -2.37 -14.82 -22.14
C HIS A 429 -3.60 -14.54 -21.28
N CYS A 430 -4.76 -14.39 -21.93
CA CYS A 430 -6.01 -14.04 -21.25
C CYS A 430 -7.05 -15.13 -21.42
N TRP A 431 -7.82 -15.37 -20.35
CA TRP A 431 -9.00 -16.22 -20.37
C TRP A 431 -10.20 -15.50 -19.78
N ILE A 432 -11.37 -15.77 -20.34
CA ILE A 432 -12.65 -15.29 -19.82
C ILE A 432 -13.50 -16.50 -19.41
N ARG A 433 -14.11 -16.42 -18.24
CA ARG A 433 -15.14 -17.35 -17.78
C ARG A 433 -16.45 -16.58 -17.56
N ARG A 434 -17.43 -16.82 -18.43
CA ARG A 434 -18.80 -16.27 -18.30
C ARG A 434 -19.65 -17.21 -17.44
N GLN A 435 -20.37 -16.68 -16.45
CA GLN A 435 -21.36 -17.47 -15.72
C GLN A 435 -22.58 -17.69 -16.62
N ASP A 436 -22.65 -18.85 -17.30
CA ASP A 436 -23.86 -19.29 -18.00
C ASP A 436 -24.74 -20.10 -17.03
N THR A 437 -26.03 -19.78 -16.95
CA THR A 437 -26.98 -20.46 -16.04
C THR A 437 -27.31 -21.89 -16.49
N LYS A 438 -26.92 -22.30 -17.71
CA LYS A 438 -27.30 -23.59 -18.29
C LYS A 438 -26.14 -24.57 -18.52
N LYS A 439 -24.88 -24.15 -18.38
CA LYS A 439 -23.69 -25.01 -18.56
C LYS A 439 -22.62 -24.71 -17.53
N ALA A 440 -21.80 -25.70 -17.18
CA ALA A 440 -20.61 -25.48 -16.37
C ALA A 440 -19.70 -24.46 -17.08
N ALA A 441 -19.50 -23.30 -16.45
CA ALA A 441 -18.72 -22.21 -17.02
C ALA A 441 -17.25 -22.65 -17.24
N GLN A 442 -16.81 -22.69 -18.49
CA GLN A 442 -15.42 -23.01 -18.86
C GLN A 442 -14.62 -21.74 -19.14
N TRP A 443 -13.31 -21.79 -18.89
CA TRP A 443 -12.38 -20.75 -19.30
C TRP A 443 -12.17 -20.80 -20.80
N GLN A 444 -12.34 -19.68 -21.47
CA GLN A 444 -12.11 -19.52 -22.91
C GLN A 444 -10.91 -18.61 -23.11
N SER A 445 -9.90 -19.11 -23.84
CA SER A 445 -8.75 -18.27 -24.24
C SER A 445 -9.25 -17.18 -25.17
N VAL A 446 -8.80 -15.95 -24.94
CA VAL A 446 -9.13 -14.78 -25.76
C VAL A 446 -7.88 -13.95 -26.00
N HIS A 447 -7.94 -13.09 -27.01
CA HIS A 447 -6.91 -12.07 -27.17
C HIS A 447 -7.03 -11.04 -26.04
N TRP A 448 -5.91 -10.46 -25.62
CA TRP A 448 -5.89 -9.52 -24.50
C TRP A 448 -6.76 -8.28 -24.76
N GLN A 449 -6.86 -7.85 -26.02
CA GLN A 449 -7.70 -6.71 -26.42
C GLN A 449 -9.18 -6.94 -26.11
N ASP A 450 -9.65 -8.18 -26.30
CA ASP A 450 -11.04 -8.55 -26.03
C ASP A 450 -11.33 -8.53 -24.53
N ALA A 451 -10.38 -9.01 -23.71
CA ALA A 451 -10.49 -8.94 -22.26
C ALA A 451 -10.56 -7.49 -21.76
N PHE A 452 -9.78 -6.58 -22.34
CA PHE A 452 -9.76 -5.16 -22.00
C PHE A 452 -11.03 -4.43 -22.43
N ALA A 453 -11.48 -4.66 -23.67
CA ALA A 453 -12.72 -4.12 -24.17
C ALA A 453 -13.90 -4.54 -23.28
N LEU A 454 -13.91 -5.81 -22.85
CA LEU A 454 -14.90 -6.32 -21.91
C LEU A 454 -14.82 -5.65 -20.55
N SER A 455 -13.61 -5.50 -19.98
CA SER A 455 -13.42 -4.81 -18.69
C SER A 455 -13.95 -3.37 -18.75
N PHE A 456 -13.63 -2.67 -19.84
CA PHE A 456 -14.11 -1.32 -20.08
C PHE A 456 -15.62 -1.23 -20.27
N GLU A 457 -16.23 -2.14 -21.02
CA GLU A 457 -17.68 -2.19 -21.21
C GLU A 457 -18.40 -2.35 -19.87
N TYR A 458 -17.98 -3.30 -19.04
CA TYR A 458 -18.62 -3.62 -17.77
C TYR A 458 -18.44 -2.50 -16.73
N SER A 459 -17.27 -1.86 -16.71
CA SER A 459 -16.99 -0.72 -15.82
C SER A 459 -17.91 0.50 -16.05
N LYS A 460 -18.64 0.57 -17.18
CA LYS A 460 -19.51 1.69 -17.56
C LYS A 460 -21.01 1.47 -17.35
N GLY A 461 -21.48 0.24 -17.15
CA GLY A 461 -22.92 -0.06 -17.27
C GLY A 461 -23.50 -1.18 -16.40
N MET A 462 -22.69 -2.13 -15.91
CA MET A 462 -23.17 -3.22 -15.04
C MET A 462 -22.17 -3.51 -13.92
N THR A 463 -22.53 -3.12 -12.70
CA THR A 463 -21.67 -3.31 -11.53
C THR A 463 -22.16 -4.48 -10.68
N ARG A 464 -21.31 -5.49 -10.51
CA ARG A 464 -21.35 -6.41 -9.38
C ARG A 464 -20.94 -5.63 -8.14
N TYR A 465 -21.92 -5.07 -7.44
CA TYR A 465 -21.68 -4.47 -6.14
C TYR A 465 -21.99 -5.45 -5.01
N TRP A 466 -21.22 -5.28 -3.93
CA TRP A 466 -21.33 -6.07 -2.72
C TRP A 466 -22.15 -5.30 -1.69
N ASP A 467 -23.04 -6.00 -1.00
CA ASP A 467 -23.86 -5.44 0.07
C ASP A 467 -22.98 -4.76 1.12
N ARG A 468 -23.05 -3.42 1.14
CA ARG A 468 -22.27 -2.58 2.07
C ARG A 468 -22.82 -2.62 3.49
N ASN A 469 -24.06 -3.07 3.67
CA ASN A 469 -24.73 -3.16 4.96
C ASN A 469 -24.51 -4.52 5.64
N SER A 470 -23.97 -5.50 4.90
CA SER A 470 -23.62 -6.80 5.46
C SER A 470 -22.35 -6.70 6.33
N ILE A 471 -22.53 -6.45 7.63
CA ILE A 471 -21.45 -6.55 8.62
C ILE A 471 -21.06 -8.03 8.74
N ARG A 472 -19.81 -8.38 8.40
CA ARG A 472 -19.33 -9.76 8.57
C ARG A 472 -17.93 -9.83 9.16
N LYS A 473 -17.61 -11.03 9.65
CA LYS A 473 -16.32 -11.37 10.26
C LYS A 473 -15.17 -11.11 9.28
N PRO A 474 -14.02 -10.63 9.78
CA PRO A 474 -12.79 -10.60 9.01
C PRO A 474 -12.42 -11.97 8.42
N PRO A 475 -12.08 -12.09 7.13
CA PRO A 475 -11.54 -13.28 6.51
C PRO A 475 -10.15 -13.57 7.11
N ASP A 476 -9.86 -14.85 7.30
CA ASP A 476 -8.52 -15.32 7.66
C ASP A 476 -7.60 -15.33 6.44
N LEU A 477 -7.10 -14.16 6.06
CA LEU A 477 -6.09 -14.04 5.00
C LEU A 477 -4.74 -14.63 5.37
N ALA A 478 -4.49 -14.90 6.65
CA ALA A 478 -3.26 -15.55 7.05
C ALA A 478 -3.21 -17.00 6.51
N ALA A 479 -4.34 -17.70 6.55
CA ALA A 479 -4.47 -19.03 5.95
C ALA A 479 -4.23 -19.00 4.43
N VAL A 480 -4.85 -18.05 3.72
CA VAL A 480 -4.67 -17.88 2.27
C VAL A 480 -3.20 -17.66 1.93
N ARG A 481 -2.55 -16.68 2.56
CA ARG A 481 -1.11 -16.38 2.34
C ARG A 481 -0.22 -17.60 2.58
N ARG A 482 -0.48 -18.35 3.66
CA ARG A 482 0.28 -19.58 3.95
C ARG A 482 0.09 -20.60 2.84
N SER A 483 -1.15 -20.86 2.40
CA SER A 483 -1.44 -21.83 1.34
C SER A 483 -0.83 -21.43 -0.01
N THR A 484 -1.01 -20.17 -0.42
CA THR A 484 -0.42 -19.62 -1.65
C THR A 484 1.10 -19.70 -1.61
N GLY A 485 1.71 -19.32 -0.49
CA GLY A 485 3.15 -19.43 -0.39
C GLY A 485 3.66 -20.86 -0.40
N ARG A 486 2.94 -21.84 0.18
CA ARG A 486 3.36 -23.26 0.06
C ARG A 486 3.53 -23.62 -1.40
N TYR A 487 2.62 -23.15 -2.24
CA TYR A 487 2.67 -23.41 -3.67
C TYR A 487 3.81 -22.66 -4.36
N LEU A 488 3.88 -21.33 -4.19
CA LEU A 488 4.81 -20.46 -4.90
C LEU A 488 6.27 -20.65 -4.50
N TRP A 489 6.54 -21.10 -3.27
CA TRP A 489 7.90 -21.41 -2.87
C TRP A 489 8.34 -22.81 -3.33
N SER A 490 7.40 -23.75 -3.52
CA SER A 490 7.73 -25.15 -3.87
C SER A 490 7.91 -25.41 -5.37
N ASN A 491 7.56 -24.44 -6.22
CA ASN A 491 7.57 -24.53 -7.69
C ASN A 491 8.17 -23.24 -8.27
#